data_AF-A0AAD8NDR7-F1
#
_entry.id   AF-A0AAD8NDR7-F1
#
_cell.length_a   1.000
_cell.length_b   1.000
_cell.length_c   1.000
_cell.angle_alpha   90.00
_cell.angle_beta   90.00
_cell.angle_gamma   90.00
#
_symmetry.space_group_name_H-M   'P 1'
#
loop_
_entity.id
_entity.type
_entity.pdbx_description
1 polymer ?
#
loop_
_entity_poly.entity_id
_entity_poly.type
_entity_poly.pdbx_seq_one_letter_code
_entity_poly.pdbx_strand_id
1 'polypeptide(L)'
;MQEQFNVPHHLLGTFDPTKFVFAPSDFRKLASEIISNIVEYNEAVRRIKENMYELARKQVSKIMRLRDAGWDVRRIDATEVFKAAVTTSECGGERVAELWERLVVEPSVKMVKQFLDE
;
A
#
# COMPACT_ATOMS: atom_id res chain seq x y z
N MET A 1 -33.09 -7.20 24.85
CA MET A 1 -32.51 -7.85 23.66
C MET A 1 -31.04 -8.04 23.96
N GLN A 2 -30.67 -9.21 24.48
CA GLN A 2 -29.29 -9.52 24.88
C GLN A 2 -28.50 -9.90 23.63
N GLU A 3 -27.41 -9.17 23.40
CA GLU A 3 -26.42 -9.49 22.39
C GLU A 3 -25.84 -10.87 22.70
N GLN A 4 -25.99 -11.84 21.80
CA GLN A 4 -25.34 -13.13 21.96
C GLN A 4 -23.84 -12.96 21.65
N PHE A 5 -23.00 -13.25 22.65
CA PHE A 5 -21.55 -13.42 22.56
C PHE A 5 -20.65 -12.16 22.48
N ASN A 6 -21.08 -10.99 22.98
CA ASN A 6 -20.23 -9.79 23.07
C ASN A 6 -19.56 -9.36 21.73
N VAL A 7 -20.11 -9.79 20.59
CA VAL A 7 -19.66 -9.36 19.26
C VAL A 7 -20.55 -8.20 18.82
N PRO A 8 -20.01 -6.99 18.62
CA PRO A 8 -20.81 -5.87 18.13
C PRO A 8 -21.41 -6.20 16.76
N HIS A 9 -22.74 -6.33 16.70
CA HIS A 9 -23.46 -6.50 15.44
C HIS A 9 -23.49 -5.16 14.71
N HIS A 10 -22.52 -4.95 13.81
CA HIS A 10 -22.33 -3.76 12.97
C HIS A 10 -23.53 -3.41 12.07
N LEU A 11 -24.52 -4.29 11.94
CA LEU A 11 -25.78 -4.00 11.26
C LEU A 11 -26.78 -3.29 12.19
N LEU A 12 -26.77 -3.56 13.49
CA LEU A 12 -27.80 -3.09 14.43
C LEU A 12 -27.67 -1.61 14.84
N GLY A 13 -26.51 -0.98 14.63
CA GLY A 13 -26.26 0.43 14.95
C GLY A 13 -26.84 1.45 13.96
N THR A 14 -27.45 0.98 12.86
CA THR A 14 -28.01 1.83 11.79
C THR A 14 -29.53 1.82 11.71
N PHE A 15 -30.19 1.10 12.64
CA PHE A 15 -31.65 1.05 12.66
C PHE A 15 -32.22 2.24 13.41
N ASP A 16 -33.16 2.92 12.76
CA ASP A 16 -34.08 3.82 13.44
C ASP A 16 -34.97 2.98 14.37
N PRO A 17 -34.84 3.11 15.70
CA PRO A 17 -35.59 2.31 16.66
C PRO A 17 -37.10 2.61 16.61
N THR A 18 -37.53 3.63 15.87
CA THR A 18 -38.94 3.98 15.68
C THR A 18 -39.60 3.22 14.50
N LYS A 19 -38.82 2.58 13.62
CA LYS A 19 -39.32 1.72 12.53
C LYS A 19 -39.39 0.26 12.98
N PHE A 20 -40.57 -0.19 13.40
CA PHE A 20 -40.82 -1.52 13.96
C PHE A 20 -40.80 -2.71 12.97
N VAL A 21 -40.77 -2.47 11.65
CA VAL A 21 -40.76 -3.55 10.65
C VAL A 21 -39.62 -3.33 9.68
N PHE A 22 -38.56 -4.12 9.83
CA PHE A 22 -37.50 -4.25 8.83
C PHE A 22 -37.88 -5.39 7.87
N ALA A 23 -38.40 -5.02 6.70
CA ALA A 23 -38.87 -6.00 5.75
C ALA A 23 -37.69 -6.62 4.96
N PRO A 24 -37.88 -7.80 4.35
CA PRO A 24 -36.89 -8.38 3.43
C PRO A 24 -36.46 -7.42 2.29
N SER A 25 -37.33 -6.49 1.89
CA SER A 25 -37.00 -5.44 0.90
C SER A 25 -36.00 -4.42 1.43
N ASP A 26 -36.12 -4.01 2.70
CA ASP A 26 -35.21 -3.06 3.33
C ASP A 26 -33.82 -3.68 3.47
N PHE A 27 -33.77 -4.96 3.88
CA PHE A 27 -32.53 -5.72 3.90
C PHE A 27 -31.88 -5.81 2.52
N ARG A 28 -32.64 -6.18 1.48
CA ARG A 28 -32.11 -6.28 0.11
C ARG A 28 -31.56 -4.95 -0.38
N LYS A 29 -32.25 -3.85 -0.07
CA LYS A 29 -31.81 -2.50 -0.44
C LYS A 29 -30.50 -2.14 0.26
N LEU A 30 -30.44 -2.27 1.59
CA LEU A 30 -29.24 -1.96 2.37
C LEU A 30 -28.04 -2.83 1.95
N ALA A 31 -28.26 -4.13 1.74
CA ALA A 31 -27.23 -5.03 1.26
C ALA A 31 -26.72 -4.62 -0.12
N SER A 32 -27.61 -4.22 -1.04
CA SER A 32 -27.23 -3.74 -2.37
C SER A 32 -26.41 -2.44 -2.30
N GLU A 33 -26.78 -1.51 -1.42
CA GLU A 33 -26.04 -0.25 -1.20
C GLU A 33 -24.63 -0.51 -0.65
N ILE A 34 -24.50 -1.39 0.35
CA ILE A 34 -23.20 -1.77 0.92
C ILE A 34 -22.32 -2.44 -0.14
N ILE A 35 -22.88 -3.34 -0.95
CA ILE A 35 -22.15 -4.00 -2.02
C ILE A 35 -21.66 -2.96 -3.05
N SER A 36 -22.50 -2.00 -3.46
CA SER A 36 -22.10 -0.92 -4.37
C SER A 36 -20.92 -0.13 -3.80
N ASN A 37 -21.01 0.28 -2.53
CA ASN A 37 -19.95 1.04 -1.87
C ASN A 37 -18.62 0.26 -1.82
N ILE A 38 -18.66 -1.06 -1.54
CA ILE A 38 -17.47 -1.92 -1.54
C ILE A 38 -16.88 -2.01 -2.95
N VAL A 39 -17.71 -2.15 -3.98
CA VAL A 39 -17.26 -2.21 -5.38
C VAL A 39 -16.59 -0.90 -5.80
N GLU A 40 -17.23 0.23 -5.52
CA GLU A 40 -16.72 1.57 -5.83
C GLU A 40 -15.40 1.86 -5.11
N TYR A 41 -15.31 1.50 -3.82
CA TYR A 41 -14.07 1.64 -3.04
C TYR A 41 -12.92 0.81 -3.64
N ASN A 42 -13.19 -0.45 -3.98
CA ASN A 42 -12.18 -1.31 -4.59
C ASN A 42 -11.73 -0.80 -5.96
N GLU A 43 -12.64 -0.23 -6.76
CA GLU A 43 -12.30 0.41 -8.02
C GLU A 43 -11.41 1.64 -7.81
N ALA A 44 -11.73 2.49 -6.83
CA ALA A 44 -10.90 3.64 -6.50
C ALA A 44 -9.49 3.22 -6.08
N VAL A 45 -9.37 2.22 -5.19
CA VAL A 45 -8.08 1.66 -4.77
C VAL A 45 -7.28 1.12 -5.95
N ARG A 46 -7.92 0.41 -6.88
CA ARG A 46 -7.28 -0.10 -8.11
C ARG A 46 -6.74 1.06 -8.96
N ARG A 47 -7.55 2.10 -9.20
CA ARG A 47 -7.13 3.27 -9.99
C ARG A 47 -5.95 4.01 -9.35
N ILE A 48 -5.91 4.12 -8.03
CA ILE A 48 -4.78 4.72 -7.31
C ILE A 48 -3.50 3.90 -7.55
N LYS A 49 -3.59 2.56 -7.42
CA LYS A 49 -2.45 1.66 -7.67
C LYS A 49 -1.94 1.76 -9.11
N GLU A 50 -2.84 1.81 -10.08
CA GLU A 50 -2.50 1.96 -11.51
C GLU A 50 -1.82 3.31 -11.79
N ASN A 51 -2.35 4.40 -11.26
CA ASN A 51 -1.75 5.72 -11.40
C ASN A 51 -0.34 5.80 -10.79
N MET A 52 -0.16 5.21 -9.61
CA MET A 52 1.15 5.13 -8.94
C MET A 52 2.16 4.32 -9.77
N TYR A 53 1.73 3.20 -10.35
CA TYR A 53 2.56 2.38 -11.23
C TYR A 53 3.01 3.14 -12.48
N GLU A 54 2.09 3.82 -13.15
CA GLU A 54 2.41 4.62 -14.33
C GLU A 54 3.33 5.80 -14.00
N LEU A 55 3.14 6.42 -12.84
CA LEU A 55 4.06 7.45 -12.35
C LEU A 55 5.46 6.90 -12.14
N ALA A 56 5.60 5.76 -11.46
CA ALA A 56 6.90 5.12 -11.22
C ALA A 56 7.62 4.77 -12.55
N ARG A 57 6.90 4.26 -13.55
CA ARG A 57 7.44 4.00 -14.89
C ARG A 57 7.96 5.27 -15.58
N LYS A 58 7.19 6.36 -15.50
CA LYS A 58 7.59 7.67 -16.03
C LYS A 58 8.83 8.22 -15.33
N GLN A 59 8.91 8.07 -14.00
CA GLN A 59 10.07 8.47 -13.21
C GLN A 59 11.33 7.72 -13.63
N VAL A 60 11.26 6.38 -13.74
CA VAL A 60 12.39 5.57 -14.23
C VAL A 60 12.83 6.02 -15.61
N SER A 61 11.89 6.23 -16.53
CA SER A 61 12.19 6.71 -17.89
C SER A 61 12.90 8.08 -17.87
N LYS A 62 12.49 8.99 -16.98
CA LYS A 62 13.13 10.31 -16.83
C LYS A 62 14.57 10.19 -16.28
N ILE A 63 14.80 9.32 -15.30
CA ILE A 63 16.14 9.05 -14.76
C ILE A 63 17.05 8.45 -15.84
N MET A 64 16.56 7.49 -16.63
CA MET A 64 17.35 6.90 -17.72
C MET A 64 17.74 7.94 -18.77
N ARG A 65 16.85 8.88 -19.10
CA ARG A 65 17.19 10.00 -20.00
C ARG A 65 18.28 10.91 -19.45
N LEU A 66 18.30 11.17 -18.14
CA LEU A 66 19.36 11.97 -17.51
C LEU A 66 20.70 11.25 -17.63
N ARG A 67 20.73 9.94 -17.33
CA ARG A 67 21.91 9.10 -17.52
C ARG A 67 22.39 9.13 -18.98
N ASP A 68 21.48 8.95 -19.93
CA ASP A 68 21.81 8.92 -21.36
C ASP A 68 22.27 10.32 -21.86
N ALA A 69 21.90 11.40 -21.16
CA ALA A 69 22.39 12.75 -21.38
C ALA A 69 23.76 13.04 -20.72
N GLY A 70 24.46 12.02 -20.23
CA GLY A 70 25.82 12.13 -19.69
C GLY A 70 25.90 12.41 -18.18
N TRP A 71 24.78 12.36 -17.45
CA TRP A 71 24.82 12.47 -15.99
C TRP A 71 25.42 11.19 -15.39
N ASP A 72 26.38 11.33 -14.47
CA ASP A 72 26.93 10.21 -13.69
C ASP A 72 25.91 9.70 -12.66
N VAL A 73 24.89 8.99 -13.14
CA VAL A 73 23.85 8.39 -12.31
C VAL A 73 24.32 7.02 -11.83
N ARG A 74 24.80 6.95 -10.58
CA ARG A 74 25.20 5.69 -9.94
C ARG A 74 23.99 4.95 -9.37
N ARG A 75 23.73 3.72 -9.87
CA ARG A 75 22.58 2.89 -9.44
C ARG A 75 22.87 2.16 -8.13
N ILE A 76 21.91 2.22 -7.21
CA ILE A 76 21.84 1.37 -6.01
C ILE A 76 20.65 0.45 -6.15
N ASP A 77 20.86 -0.87 -6.00
CA ASP A 77 19.80 -1.85 -6.19
C ASP A 77 19.18 -2.30 -4.86
N ALA A 78 18.01 -1.74 -4.55
CA ALA A 78 17.24 -2.07 -3.37
C ALA A 78 16.21 -3.20 -3.60
N THR A 79 16.22 -3.88 -4.76
CA THR A 79 15.17 -4.84 -5.15
C THR A 79 14.96 -5.93 -4.10
N GLU A 80 16.04 -6.50 -3.57
CA GLU A 80 15.96 -7.56 -2.55
C GLU A 80 15.41 -7.05 -1.22
N VAL A 81 15.66 -5.78 -0.88
CA VAL A 81 15.08 -5.16 0.32
C VAL A 81 13.56 -5.09 0.19
N PHE A 82 13.06 -4.64 -0.96
CA PHE A 82 11.62 -4.56 -1.21
C PHE A 82 10.96 -5.94 -1.33
N LYS A 83 11.63 -6.94 -1.94
CA LYS A 83 11.15 -8.33 -1.94
C LYS A 83 11.04 -8.88 -0.53
N ALA A 84 12.04 -8.65 0.32
CA ALA A 84 11.97 -9.05 1.72
C ALA A 84 10.80 -8.35 2.42
N ALA A 85 10.66 -7.03 2.28
CA ALA A 85 9.59 -6.27 2.93
C ALA A 85 8.17 -6.73 2.57
N VAL A 86 7.94 -7.16 1.33
CA VAL A 86 6.63 -7.64 0.87
C VAL A 86 6.34 -9.10 1.27
N THR A 87 7.39 -9.90 1.53
CA THR A 87 7.25 -11.34 1.84
C THR A 87 7.30 -11.65 3.33
N THR A 88 7.67 -10.68 4.17
CA THR A 88 7.82 -10.86 5.61
C THR A 88 6.49 -10.75 6.38
N SER A 89 6.27 -11.64 7.35
CA SER A 89 5.31 -11.42 8.45
C SER A 89 5.88 -10.44 9.50
N GLU A 90 5.11 -10.09 10.53
CA GLU A 90 5.46 -9.08 11.55
C GLU A 90 6.88 -9.22 12.17
N CYS A 91 7.49 -10.41 12.16
CA CYS A 91 8.87 -10.63 12.63
C CYS A 91 9.99 -10.33 11.61
N GLY A 92 9.69 -9.96 10.37
CA GLY A 92 10.71 -9.82 9.32
C GLY A 92 11.37 -8.43 9.21
N GLY A 93 11.04 -7.50 10.11
CA GLY A 93 11.61 -6.16 10.11
C GLY A 93 13.13 -6.12 10.27
N GLU A 94 13.70 -7.01 11.09
CA GLU A 94 15.15 -7.11 11.30
C GLU A 94 15.89 -7.50 10.01
N ARG A 95 15.39 -8.51 9.29
CA ARG A 95 15.95 -8.94 8.01
C ARG A 95 15.88 -7.84 6.94
N VAL A 96 14.81 -7.05 6.93
CA VAL A 96 14.69 -5.90 6.01
C VAL A 96 15.71 -4.82 6.35
N ALA A 97 15.90 -4.52 7.64
CA ALA A 97 16.88 -3.54 8.10
C ALA A 97 18.31 -3.96 7.74
N GLU A 98 18.68 -5.22 7.97
CA GLU A 98 19.99 -5.76 7.58
C GLU A 98 20.24 -5.67 6.06
N LEU A 99 19.23 -6.05 5.26
CA LEU A 99 19.33 -5.95 3.81
C LEU A 99 19.45 -4.49 3.33
N TRP A 100 18.71 -3.58 3.96
CA TRP A 100 18.77 -2.15 3.66
C TRP A 100 20.16 -1.58 3.95
N GLU A 101 20.71 -1.88 5.12
CA GLU A 101 22.04 -1.41 5.52
C GLU A 101 23.09 -1.84 4.50
N ARG A 102 23.12 -3.15 4.20
CA ARG A 102 24.13 -3.75 3.31
C ARG A 102 23.98 -3.35 1.83
N LEU A 103 22.75 -3.29 1.31
CA LEU A 103 22.52 -3.10 -0.13
C LEU A 103 22.33 -1.64 -0.53
N VAL A 104 21.95 -0.78 0.42
CA VAL A 104 21.64 0.63 0.15
C VAL A 104 22.56 1.58 0.90
N VAL A 105 22.67 1.44 2.22
CA VAL A 105 23.40 2.41 3.05
C VAL A 105 24.90 2.31 2.83
N GLU A 106 25.50 1.13 3.00
CA GLU A 106 26.95 0.95 2.86
C GLU A 106 27.48 1.40 1.48
N PRO A 107 26.85 1.01 0.34
CA PRO A 107 27.29 1.49 -0.97
C PRO A 107 27.11 3.00 -1.15
N SER A 108 26.01 3.57 -0.64
CA SER A 108 25.77 5.02 -0.66
C SER A 108 26.89 5.78 0.04
N VAL A 109 27.20 5.37 1.28
CA VAL A 109 28.22 6.02 2.11
C VAL A 109 29.59 5.92 1.44
N LYS A 110 29.93 4.76 0.86
CA LYS A 110 31.19 4.58 0.13
C LYS A 110 31.29 5.54 -1.06
N MET A 111 30.23 5.66 -1.85
CA MET A 111 30.19 6.58 -3.00
C MET A 111 30.29 8.05 -2.59
N VAL A 112 29.68 8.43 -1.48
CA VAL A 112 29.77 9.81 -0.97
C VAL A 112 31.17 10.10 -0.43
N LYS A 113 31.79 9.17 0.30
CA LYS A 113 33.16 9.33 0.79
C LYS A 113 34.15 9.51 -0.36
N GLN A 114 34.08 8.66 -1.38
CA GLN A 114 34.93 8.80 -2.57
C GLN A 114 34.81 10.18 -3.22
N PHE A 115 33.59 10.72 -3.32
CA PHE A 115 33.36 12.07 -3.85
C PHE A 115 33.90 13.19 -2.95
N LEU A 116 33.92 13.01 -1.64
CA LEU A 116 34.43 14.01 -0.69
C LEU A 116 35.95 13.96 -0.53
N ASP A 117 36.56 12.81 -0.82
CA ASP A 117 38.02 12.59 -0.76
C ASP A 117 38.73 12.99 -2.08
N GLU A 118 37.97 13.33 -3.13
CA GLU A 118 38.42 13.95 -4.40
C GLU A 118 38.59 15.47 -4.28
#